data_AF-A0A351I8R6-F1
#
_entry.id   AF-A0A351I8R6-F1
#
_cell.length_a   1.000
_cell.length_b   1.000
_cell.length_c   1.000
_cell.angle_alpha   90.00
_cell.angle_beta   90.00
_cell.angle_gamma   90.00
#
_symmetry.space_group_name_H-M   'P 1'
#
loop_
_entity.id
_entity.type
_entity.pdbx_description
1 polymer ?
#
loop_
_entity_poly.entity_id
_entity_poly.type
_entity_poly.pdbx_seq_one_letter_code
_entity_poly.pdbx_strand_id
1 'polypeptide(L)'
;MNKNIRLSIIFIVFAIVSLNVFPAYPSDDSSPEKITDISDRKYEQVLIDLLDNAKESIVISMYGISLGFGEKSPVMLLLNDLLEARKRGVSVTMYLNTRFRDTDKSEGSFIESPVFKELKDAGCDIYLIPSSRTLHDKLIIVDSRYVVIGSTNWSNSALRRNFESNTLIDSPRHAGEKLKRLEDVLKFVKSNTEISGIPDYLEDLPEEIAISEELLVNKKYFSRMVTGQDERVFDLYLLLLGYSQLTSESEFFINMEDMALSLGLPSAWSYTALRRQVIRSLKRLRNPYDLISVDFLHGKDVFVKLTDIPGDSFVIPSESIMKRQGADLTLRLKFLLMIEALFKSRGEDISSIAKSDLAKRFNVNESTIQEAFNDLKKIERNRP
;
A
#
# COMPACT_ATOMS: atom_id res chain seq x y z
N MET A 1 -59.48 -53.69 -41.76
CA MET A 1 -58.35 -54.14 -42.61
C MET A 1 -57.08 -53.55 -42.02
N ASN A 2 -56.10 -54.42 -41.77
CA ASN A 2 -55.05 -54.27 -40.77
C ASN A 2 -53.79 -53.56 -41.32
N LYS A 3 -52.97 -53.03 -40.40
CA LYS A 3 -51.54 -52.65 -40.48
C LYS A 3 -51.19 -51.19 -40.80
N ASN A 4 -50.80 -50.42 -39.78
CA ASN A 4 -49.41 -50.45 -39.33
C ASN A 4 -49.23 -49.78 -37.96
N ILE A 5 -48.53 -50.51 -37.09
CA ILE A 5 -48.08 -50.15 -35.75
C ILE A 5 -46.80 -49.32 -35.87
N ARG A 6 -46.67 -48.24 -35.09
CA ARG A 6 -45.46 -48.00 -34.27
C ARG A 6 -45.72 -46.96 -33.17
N LEU A 7 -45.65 -47.50 -31.95
CA LEU A 7 -45.41 -46.84 -30.67
C LEU A 7 -44.30 -45.79 -30.77
N SER A 8 -44.51 -44.62 -30.16
CA SER A 8 -43.47 -43.99 -29.33
C SER A 8 -44.08 -42.98 -28.36
N ILE A 9 -43.66 -43.16 -27.12
CA ILE A 9 -44.08 -42.61 -25.85
C ILE A 9 -43.11 -41.46 -25.51
N ILE A 10 -43.64 -40.32 -25.03
CA ILE A 10 -43.03 -39.35 -24.09
C ILE A 10 -41.77 -38.55 -24.56
N PHE A 11 -41.87 -37.22 -24.62
CA PHE A 11 -41.35 -36.26 -23.62
C PHE A 11 -41.50 -34.82 -24.13
N ILE A 12 -42.15 -34.00 -23.29
CA ILE A 12 -42.18 -32.55 -23.38
C ILE A 12 -40.75 -32.03 -23.18
N VAL A 13 -40.22 -31.32 -24.16
CA VAL A 13 -39.17 -30.31 -23.94
C VAL A 13 -39.60 -29.06 -24.68
N PHE A 14 -40.20 -28.13 -23.94
CA PHE A 14 -40.37 -26.75 -24.36
C PHE A 14 -38.96 -26.16 -24.53
N ALA A 15 -38.48 -26.11 -25.77
CA ALA A 15 -37.32 -25.29 -26.12
C ALA A 15 -37.80 -23.83 -26.12
N ILE A 16 -37.75 -23.19 -24.94
CA ILE A 16 -37.75 -21.74 -24.84
C ILE A 16 -36.42 -21.31 -25.45
N VAL A 17 -36.44 -20.98 -26.74
CA VAL A 17 -35.36 -20.21 -27.36
C VAL A 17 -35.46 -18.82 -26.74
N SER A 18 -34.78 -18.64 -25.61
CA SER A 18 -34.40 -17.33 -25.11
C SER A 18 -33.51 -16.70 -26.17
N LEU A 19 -34.13 -15.95 -27.08
CA LEU A 19 -33.48 -14.88 -27.83
C LEU A 19 -32.85 -13.96 -26.80
N ASN A 20 -31.58 -14.21 -26.49
CA ASN A 20 -30.72 -13.23 -25.86
C ASN A 20 -30.59 -12.08 -26.86
N VAL A 21 -31.56 -11.16 -26.79
CA VAL A 21 -31.38 -9.80 -27.29
C VAL A 21 -30.28 -9.23 -26.41
N PHE A 22 -29.03 -9.36 -26.86
CA PHE A 22 -27.96 -8.52 -26.33
C PHE A 22 -28.49 -7.09 -26.39
N PRO A 23 -28.47 -6.32 -25.29
CA PRO A 23 -28.76 -4.90 -25.39
C PRO A 23 -27.75 -4.34 -26.39
N ALA A 24 -28.25 -3.92 -27.56
CA ALA A 24 -27.49 -3.09 -28.46
C ALA A 24 -27.07 -1.89 -27.61
N TYR A 25 -25.77 -1.76 -27.35
CA TYR A 25 -25.24 -0.54 -26.75
C TYR A 25 -25.76 0.61 -27.62
N PRO A 26 -26.38 1.65 -27.04
CA PRO A 26 -26.75 2.81 -27.82
C PRO A 26 -25.49 3.33 -28.49
N SER A 27 -25.43 3.23 -29.81
CA SER A 27 -24.41 3.90 -30.61
C SER A 27 -24.68 5.38 -30.46
N ASP A 28 -23.94 6.00 -29.54
CA ASP A 28 -24.01 7.42 -29.29
C ASP A 28 -23.64 8.16 -30.58
N ASP A 29 -24.56 8.99 -31.05
CA ASP A 29 -24.50 9.74 -32.30
C ASP A 29 -23.43 10.84 -32.16
N SER A 30 -22.17 10.45 -32.33
CA SER A 30 -21.03 11.35 -32.38
C SER A 30 -20.25 11.12 -33.67
N SER A 31 -19.80 12.22 -34.26
CA SER A 31 -18.89 12.22 -35.42
C SER A 31 -17.78 11.18 -35.24
N PRO A 32 -17.38 10.46 -36.31
CA PRO A 32 -16.43 9.36 -36.18
C PRO A 32 -15.14 9.83 -35.49
N GLU A 33 -14.83 9.22 -34.35
CA GLU A 33 -13.60 9.49 -33.62
C GLU A 33 -12.41 9.20 -34.54
N LYS A 34 -11.52 10.19 -34.72
CA LYS A 34 -10.34 9.98 -35.54
C LYS A 34 -9.28 9.30 -34.69
N ILE A 35 -9.07 8.02 -34.97
CA ILE A 35 -8.05 7.19 -34.31
C ILE A 35 -6.83 7.10 -35.23
N THR A 36 -5.66 7.44 -34.69
CA THR A 36 -4.40 7.40 -35.43
C THR A 36 -3.37 6.58 -34.65
N ASP A 37 -2.77 5.58 -35.30
CA ASP A 37 -1.61 4.88 -34.77
C ASP A 37 -0.39 5.80 -34.76
N ILE A 38 0.17 5.98 -33.57
CA ILE A 38 1.37 6.80 -33.32
C ILE A 38 2.44 5.98 -32.61
N SER A 39 2.45 4.66 -32.83
CA SER A 39 3.41 3.74 -32.22
C SER A 39 4.86 4.08 -32.60
N ASP A 40 5.78 3.65 -31.73
CA ASP A 40 7.22 3.77 -31.90
C ASP A 40 7.70 5.20 -32.17
N ARG A 41 8.44 5.41 -33.26
CA ARG A 41 9.12 6.67 -33.58
C ARG A 41 8.16 7.80 -34.00
N LYS A 42 6.88 7.48 -34.25
CA LYS A 42 5.85 8.49 -34.53
C LYS A 42 5.44 9.24 -33.25
N TYR A 43 5.53 8.58 -32.09
CA TYR A 43 5.01 9.09 -30.82
C TYR A 43 5.54 10.47 -30.47
N GLU A 44 6.86 10.63 -30.49
CA GLU A 44 7.51 11.86 -30.02
C GLU A 44 7.11 13.07 -30.87
N GLN A 45 7.23 12.98 -32.20
CA GLN A 45 6.91 14.12 -33.07
C GLN A 45 5.44 14.53 -32.94
N VAL A 46 4.53 13.55 -32.94
CA VAL A 46 3.10 13.84 -32.79
C VAL A 46 2.80 14.46 -31.42
N LEU A 47 3.50 14.01 -30.38
CA LEU A 47 3.32 14.56 -29.05
C LEU A 47 3.84 16.01 -28.96
N ILE A 48 5.05 16.29 -29.48
CA ILE A 48 5.60 17.65 -29.55
C ILE A 48 4.60 18.58 -30.27
N ASP A 49 4.12 18.16 -31.45
CA ASP A 49 3.15 18.96 -32.22
C ASP A 49 1.87 19.25 -31.43
N LEU A 50 1.38 18.28 -30.64
CA LEU A 50 0.21 18.48 -29.78
C LEU A 50 0.49 19.44 -28.62
N LEU A 51 1.63 19.30 -27.93
CA LEU A 51 1.98 20.14 -26.79
C LEU A 51 2.24 21.59 -27.23
N ASP A 52 2.91 21.79 -28.36
CA ASP A 52 3.18 23.11 -28.94
C ASP A 52 1.89 23.85 -29.32
N ASN A 53 0.92 23.11 -29.85
CA ASN A 53 -0.34 23.68 -30.32
C ASN A 53 -1.44 23.77 -29.25
N ALA A 54 -1.25 23.19 -28.06
CA ALA A 54 -2.20 23.24 -26.95
C ALA A 54 -2.63 24.68 -26.63
N LYS A 55 -3.93 24.88 -26.37
CA LYS A 55 -4.53 26.21 -26.15
C LYS A 55 -5.10 26.42 -24.75
N GLU A 56 -5.60 25.37 -24.11
CA GLU A 56 -6.37 25.46 -22.87
C GLU A 56 -5.77 24.62 -21.76
N SER A 57 -5.47 23.34 -22.04
CA SER A 57 -5.05 22.40 -21.01
C SER A 57 -4.19 21.25 -21.52
N ILE A 58 -3.27 20.80 -20.68
CA ILE A 58 -2.49 19.58 -20.86
C ILE A 58 -2.58 18.78 -19.56
N VAL A 59 -3.12 17.56 -19.64
CA VAL A 59 -3.22 16.64 -18.51
C VAL A 59 -2.38 15.41 -18.80
N ILE A 60 -1.42 15.11 -17.93
CA ILE A 60 -0.53 13.96 -18.05
C ILE A 60 -0.76 13.03 -16.87
N SER A 61 -0.98 11.74 -17.15
CA SER A 61 -0.96 10.67 -16.15
C SER A 61 0.12 9.68 -16.54
N MET A 62 1.18 9.62 -15.74
CA MET A 62 2.43 8.96 -16.13
C MET A 62 2.97 8.05 -15.04
N TYR A 63 3.23 6.81 -15.44
CA TYR A 63 3.80 5.76 -14.60
C TYR A 63 5.27 5.99 -14.27
N GLY A 64 6.06 6.47 -15.23
CA GLY A 64 7.51 6.65 -15.05
C GLY A 64 8.05 7.74 -15.96
N ILE A 65 8.88 8.61 -15.36
CA ILE A 65 9.65 9.65 -16.03
C ILE A 65 11.13 9.46 -15.64
N SER A 66 12.00 9.31 -16.63
CA SER A 66 13.45 9.16 -16.47
C SER A 66 14.13 10.15 -17.41
N LEU A 67 14.85 11.11 -16.83
CA LEU A 67 15.37 12.28 -17.55
C LEU A 67 16.42 11.92 -18.61
N GLY A 68 17.21 10.88 -18.39
CA GLY A 68 18.36 10.56 -19.23
C GLY A 68 19.48 11.62 -19.15
N PHE A 69 20.47 11.50 -20.03
CA PHE A 69 21.66 12.37 -20.02
C PHE A 69 21.51 13.61 -20.91
N GLY A 70 21.61 14.79 -20.30
CA GLY A 70 21.78 16.09 -20.97
C GLY A 70 20.49 16.75 -21.47
N GLU A 71 20.59 18.06 -21.77
CA GLU A 71 19.45 18.91 -22.17
C GLU A 71 18.78 18.49 -23.50
N LYS A 72 19.51 17.75 -24.35
CA LYS A 72 19.00 17.23 -25.63
C LYS A 72 18.28 15.88 -25.48
N SER A 73 18.08 15.41 -24.26
CA SER A 73 17.26 14.22 -24.01
C SER A 73 15.84 14.45 -24.52
N PRO A 74 15.23 13.51 -25.26
CA PRO A 74 13.84 13.63 -25.70
C PRO A 74 12.86 13.84 -24.54
N VAL A 75 13.16 13.30 -23.34
CA VAL A 75 12.33 13.54 -22.16
C VAL A 75 12.44 14.99 -21.69
N MET A 76 13.64 15.58 -21.73
CA MET A 76 13.82 17.00 -21.41
C MET A 76 13.11 17.92 -22.40
N LEU A 77 13.10 17.58 -23.69
CA LEU A 77 12.34 18.33 -24.69
C LEU A 77 10.84 18.34 -24.34
N LEU A 78 10.25 17.16 -24.10
CA LEU A 78 8.83 17.06 -23.71
C LEU A 78 8.52 17.84 -22.42
N LEU A 79 9.42 17.84 -21.43
CA LEU A 79 9.24 18.60 -20.19
C LEU A 79 9.36 20.11 -20.41
N ASN A 80 10.25 20.55 -21.30
CA ASN A 80 10.39 21.95 -21.68
C ASN A 80 9.14 22.45 -22.42
N ASP A 81 8.55 21.62 -23.30
CA ASP A 81 7.30 21.96 -24.00
C ASP A 81 6.16 22.25 -23.00
N LEU A 82 6.12 21.54 -21.86
CA LEU A 82 5.16 21.83 -20.77
C LEU A 82 5.43 23.19 -20.12
N LEU A 83 6.69 23.52 -19.85
CA LEU A 83 7.07 24.83 -19.30
C LEU A 83 6.71 25.96 -20.28
N GLU A 84 6.90 25.75 -21.57
CA GLU A 84 6.52 26.71 -22.60
C GLU A 84 4.99 26.84 -22.70
N ALA A 85 4.24 25.73 -22.63
CA ALA A 85 2.79 25.77 -22.56
C ALA A 85 2.30 26.58 -21.35
N ARG A 86 2.90 26.41 -20.17
CA ARG A 86 2.62 27.24 -18.99
C ARG A 86 2.88 28.71 -19.24
N LYS A 87 3.99 29.06 -19.89
CA LYS A 87 4.31 30.46 -20.26
C LYS A 87 3.27 31.05 -21.22
N ARG A 88 2.67 30.22 -22.09
CA ARG A 88 1.56 30.61 -22.98
C ARG A 88 0.21 30.77 -22.25
N GLY A 89 0.12 30.40 -20.97
CA GLY A 89 -1.10 30.43 -20.18
C GLY A 89 -1.93 29.15 -20.24
N VAL A 90 -1.41 28.09 -20.87
CA VAL A 90 -2.05 26.76 -20.90
C VAL A 90 -1.96 26.13 -19.52
N SER A 91 -3.06 25.57 -19.02
CA SER A 91 -3.04 24.82 -17.76
C SER A 91 -2.30 23.50 -17.92
N VAL A 92 -1.48 23.10 -16.96
CA VAL A 92 -0.76 21.82 -16.99
C VAL A 92 -0.97 21.11 -15.67
N THR A 93 -1.48 19.88 -15.75
CA THR A 93 -1.72 19.00 -14.62
C THR A 93 -1.01 17.67 -14.82
N MET A 94 -0.31 17.18 -13.80
CA MET A 94 0.43 15.92 -13.84
C MET A 94 -0.01 15.00 -12.71
N TYR A 95 -0.31 13.75 -13.03
CA TYR A 95 -0.61 12.65 -12.10
C TYR A 95 0.55 11.67 -12.19
N LEU A 96 1.34 11.57 -11.13
CA LEU A 96 2.61 10.85 -11.14
C LEU A 96 2.59 9.69 -10.17
N ASN A 97 2.97 8.52 -10.65
CA ASN A 97 3.19 7.35 -9.82
C ASN A 97 4.42 7.52 -8.92
N THR A 98 4.29 7.16 -7.64
CA THR A 98 5.42 7.26 -6.67
C THR A 98 5.95 5.91 -6.18
N ARG A 99 5.41 4.78 -6.67
CA ARG A 99 5.76 3.45 -6.16
C ARG A 99 7.24 3.05 -6.35
N PHE A 100 7.93 3.63 -7.34
CA PHE A 100 9.35 3.31 -7.65
C PHE A 100 10.32 4.43 -7.28
N ARG A 101 9.95 5.29 -6.32
CA ARG A 101 10.74 6.44 -5.82
C ARG A 101 12.23 6.17 -5.57
N ASP A 102 12.61 4.94 -5.24
CA ASP A 102 13.96 4.60 -4.72
C ASP A 102 14.77 3.60 -5.57
N THR A 103 14.26 3.10 -6.70
CA THR A 103 14.99 2.06 -7.48
C THR A 103 15.98 2.63 -8.49
N ASP A 104 15.80 3.87 -8.96
CA ASP A 104 16.73 4.53 -9.89
C ASP A 104 17.79 5.33 -9.13
N LYS A 105 18.71 4.61 -8.46
CA LYS A 105 19.95 5.21 -7.93
C LYS A 105 21.00 5.52 -8.99
N SER A 106 20.74 5.20 -10.26
CA SER A 106 21.70 5.39 -11.36
C SER A 106 21.55 6.73 -12.10
N GLU A 107 20.39 7.38 -12.05
CA GLU A 107 20.14 8.68 -12.67
C GLU A 107 19.06 9.38 -11.83
N GLY A 108 19.32 10.60 -11.32
CA GLY A 108 18.51 11.24 -10.27
C GLY A 108 16.99 11.14 -10.45
N SER A 109 16.26 10.89 -9.35
CA SER A 109 14.81 10.82 -9.32
C SER A 109 14.19 12.07 -9.96
N PHE A 110 13.26 11.91 -10.92
CA PHE A 110 12.58 13.03 -11.58
C PHE A 110 12.00 14.02 -10.55
N ILE A 111 11.42 13.52 -9.46
CA ILE A 111 10.78 14.34 -8.41
C ILE A 111 11.80 15.23 -7.67
N GLU A 112 13.06 14.84 -7.62
CA GLU A 112 14.14 15.60 -6.97
C GLU A 112 14.92 16.47 -7.96
N SER A 113 14.58 16.43 -9.24
CA SER A 113 15.31 17.12 -10.28
C SER A 113 15.01 18.63 -10.32
N PRO A 114 15.94 19.46 -10.83
CA PRO A 114 15.70 20.88 -11.05
C PRO A 114 14.46 21.16 -11.91
N VAL A 115 14.26 20.39 -12.99
CA VAL A 115 13.12 20.58 -13.91
C VAL A 115 11.77 20.29 -13.24
N PHE A 116 11.70 19.37 -12.28
CA PHE A 116 10.47 19.16 -11.50
C PHE A 116 10.14 20.37 -10.63
N LYS A 117 11.17 20.99 -10.03
CA LYS A 117 11.00 22.25 -9.30
C LYS A 117 10.55 23.37 -10.24
N GLU A 118 11.16 23.49 -11.41
CA GLU A 118 10.77 24.49 -12.42
C GLU A 118 9.30 24.32 -12.85
N LEU A 119 8.83 23.09 -13.04
CA LEU A 119 7.42 22.81 -13.36
C LEU A 119 6.49 23.28 -12.22
N LYS A 120 6.85 23.01 -10.96
CA LYS A 120 6.09 23.51 -9.81
C LYS A 120 6.10 25.04 -9.73
N ASP A 121 7.25 25.65 -9.89
CA ASP A 121 7.43 27.11 -9.81
C ASP A 121 6.71 27.83 -10.97
N ALA A 122 6.57 27.18 -12.14
CA ALA A 122 5.74 27.63 -13.26
C ALA A 122 4.22 27.45 -13.01
N GLY A 123 3.85 26.87 -11.87
CA GLY A 123 2.48 26.69 -11.41
C GLY A 123 1.78 25.44 -11.92
N CYS A 124 2.50 24.43 -12.44
CA CYS A 124 1.91 23.14 -12.80
C CYS A 124 1.26 22.46 -11.60
N ASP A 125 0.05 21.94 -11.77
CA ASP A 125 -0.62 21.14 -10.74
C ASP A 125 -0.08 19.72 -10.77
N ILE A 126 0.77 19.37 -9.81
CA ILE A 126 1.42 18.05 -9.78
C ILE A 126 0.91 17.23 -8.60
N TYR A 127 0.15 16.18 -8.92
CA TYR A 127 -0.37 15.20 -7.99
C TYR A 127 0.52 13.96 -7.94
N LEU A 128 1.06 13.68 -6.75
CA LEU A 128 1.85 12.49 -6.49
C LEU A 128 0.93 11.39 -5.93
N ILE A 129 0.68 10.33 -6.72
CA ILE A 129 -0.19 9.22 -6.30
C ILE A 129 0.56 8.36 -5.26
N PRO A 130 -0.04 8.09 -4.08
CA PRO A 130 0.59 7.31 -3.02
C PRO A 130 1.10 5.95 -3.50
N SER A 131 2.22 5.49 -2.95
CA SER A 131 2.88 4.22 -3.33
C SER A 131 2.04 2.98 -3.00
N SER A 132 1.02 3.11 -2.15
CA SER A 132 0.09 2.03 -1.80
C SER A 132 -0.68 1.49 -3.02
N ARG A 133 -0.82 2.27 -4.09
CA ARG A 133 -1.40 1.81 -5.37
C ARG A 133 -0.61 2.33 -6.57
N THR A 134 -0.42 1.48 -7.56
CA THR A 134 0.31 1.85 -8.78
C THR A 134 -0.60 2.60 -9.75
N LEU A 135 -0.26 3.84 -10.07
CA LEU A 135 -0.78 4.52 -11.26
C LEU A 135 0.05 4.08 -12.48
N HIS A 136 -0.44 3.15 -13.29
CA HIS A 136 0.33 2.59 -14.42
C HIS A 136 0.03 3.25 -15.78
N ASP A 137 -0.66 4.39 -15.77
CA ASP A 137 -1.03 5.13 -16.97
C ASP A 137 0.20 5.60 -17.75
N LYS A 138 0.08 5.65 -19.08
CA LYS A 138 0.85 6.54 -19.94
C LYS A 138 -0.15 7.24 -20.84
N LEU A 139 -0.72 8.29 -20.29
CA LEU A 139 -1.89 8.97 -20.81
C LEU A 139 -1.61 10.46 -20.85
N ILE A 140 -1.93 11.09 -21.97
CA ILE A 140 -1.83 12.53 -22.17
C ILE A 140 -3.14 12.98 -22.80
N ILE A 141 -3.71 14.05 -22.27
CA ILE A 141 -4.96 14.65 -22.76
C ILE A 141 -4.66 16.12 -23.01
N VAL A 142 -4.91 16.58 -24.24
CA VAL A 142 -4.72 17.98 -24.64
C VAL A 142 -6.08 18.58 -25.00
N ASP A 143 -6.34 19.77 -24.44
CA ASP A 143 -7.52 20.61 -24.71
C ASP A 143 -8.85 19.85 -24.55
N SER A 144 -8.91 18.95 -23.57
CA SER A 144 -10.07 18.07 -23.32
C SER A 144 -10.61 17.38 -24.58
N ARG A 145 -9.73 17.05 -25.53
CA ARG A 145 -10.10 16.56 -26.86
C ARG A 145 -9.16 15.49 -27.39
N TYR A 146 -7.86 15.76 -27.41
CA TYR A 146 -6.87 14.85 -27.97
C TYR A 146 -6.35 13.94 -26.87
N VAL A 147 -6.56 12.63 -27.01
CA VAL A 147 -6.10 11.61 -26.06
C VAL A 147 -4.99 10.80 -26.69
N VAL A 148 -3.80 10.89 -26.11
CA VAL A 148 -2.68 9.98 -26.40
C VAL A 148 -2.62 8.94 -25.28
N ILE A 149 -2.73 7.67 -25.64
CA ILE A 149 -2.67 6.56 -24.69
C ILE A 149 -1.90 5.38 -25.28
N GLY A 150 -1.10 4.70 -24.45
CA GLY A 150 -0.33 3.55 -24.89
C GLY A 150 0.62 2.99 -23.84
N SER A 151 1.73 2.43 -24.31
CA SER A 151 2.75 1.79 -23.47
C SER A 151 3.97 2.66 -23.17
N THR A 152 4.17 3.78 -23.89
CA THR A 152 5.37 4.63 -23.79
C THR A 152 5.44 5.38 -22.46
N ASN A 153 6.36 4.97 -21.58
CA ASN A 153 6.81 5.82 -20.49
C ASN A 153 7.69 6.96 -21.02
N TRP A 154 7.88 8.02 -20.25
CA TRP A 154 8.84 9.07 -20.60
C TRP A 154 10.24 8.69 -20.16
N SER A 155 10.91 7.88 -20.97
CA SER A 155 12.31 7.52 -20.79
C SER A 155 13.04 7.47 -22.12
N ASN A 156 14.37 7.63 -22.09
CA ASN A 156 15.19 7.46 -23.28
C ASN A 156 15.03 6.08 -23.92
N SER A 157 14.92 5.02 -23.12
CA SER A 157 14.71 3.67 -23.64
C SER A 157 13.38 3.55 -24.38
N ALA A 158 12.27 4.03 -23.81
CA ALA A 158 10.96 3.96 -24.44
C ALA A 158 10.91 4.80 -25.72
N LEU A 159 11.42 6.04 -25.70
CA LEU A 159 11.35 6.96 -26.84
C LEU A 159 12.34 6.67 -27.97
N ARG A 160 13.43 5.92 -27.72
CA ARG A 160 14.50 5.71 -28.71
C ARG A 160 14.78 4.26 -29.05
N ARG A 161 14.56 3.34 -28.12
CA ARG A 161 15.06 1.96 -28.24
C ARG A 161 13.94 0.92 -28.29
N ASN A 162 12.96 1.03 -27.41
CA ASN A 162 11.90 0.04 -27.31
C ASN A 162 10.95 0.12 -28.52
N PHE A 163 10.20 -0.97 -28.67
CA PHE A 163 8.97 -0.96 -29.44
C PHE A 163 7.82 -0.66 -28.48
N GLU A 164 7.03 0.35 -28.78
CA GLU A 164 5.97 0.87 -27.92
C GLU A 164 4.72 1.13 -28.75
N SER A 165 3.56 0.68 -28.25
CA SER A 165 2.29 0.84 -28.95
C SER A 165 1.50 2.01 -28.38
N ASN A 166 1.09 2.95 -29.24
CA ASN A 166 0.40 4.17 -28.82
C ASN A 166 -0.65 4.60 -29.85
N THR A 167 -1.71 5.22 -29.34
CA THR A 167 -2.83 5.70 -30.15
C THR A 167 -3.15 7.13 -29.79
N LEU A 168 -3.32 7.96 -30.82
CA LEU A 168 -3.93 9.28 -30.73
C LEU A 168 -5.41 9.16 -31.10
N ILE A 169 -6.27 9.64 -30.21
CA ILE A 169 -7.73 9.64 -30.39
C ILE A 169 -8.18 11.11 -30.32
N ASP A 170 -8.74 11.61 -31.42
CA ASP A 170 -9.46 12.89 -31.42
C ASP A 170 -10.93 12.64 -31.02
N SER A 171 -11.23 12.83 -29.74
CA SER A 171 -12.58 12.64 -29.19
C SER A 171 -12.75 13.41 -27.87
N PRO A 172 -13.49 14.53 -27.87
CA PRO A 172 -13.85 15.24 -26.63
C PRO A 172 -14.59 14.35 -25.64
N ARG A 173 -15.44 13.44 -26.14
CA ARG A 173 -16.17 12.48 -25.31
C ARG A 173 -15.21 11.56 -24.56
N HIS A 174 -14.27 10.94 -25.29
CA HIS A 174 -13.29 10.05 -24.67
C HIS A 174 -12.33 10.78 -23.73
N ALA A 175 -11.92 12.01 -24.10
CA ALA A 175 -11.14 12.86 -23.21
C ALA A 175 -11.89 13.13 -21.89
N GLY A 176 -13.17 13.48 -21.96
CA GLY A 176 -14.03 13.67 -20.77
C GLY A 176 -14.11 12.41 -19.88
N GLU A 177 -14.26 11.22 -20.48
CA GLU A 177 -14.23 9.94 -19.73
C GLU A 177 -12.91 9.73 -18.99
N LYS A 178 -11.78 10.00 -19.65
CA LYS A 178 -10.44 9.83 -19.08
C LYS A 178 -10.15 10.87 -17.99
N LEU A 179 -10.56 12.12 -18.19
CA LEU A 179 -10.47 13.19 -17.20
C LEU A 179 -11.29 12.86 -15.95
N LYS A 180 -12.55 12.45 -16.12
CA LYS A 180 -13.41 12.02 -15.01
C LYS A 180 -12.78 10.88 -14.21
N ARG A 181 -12.22 9.88 -14.88
CA ARG A 181 -11.49 8.79 -14.21
C ARG A 181 -10.30 9.31 -13.40
N LEU A 182 -9.53 10.28 -13.91
CA LEU A 182 -8.41 10.87 -13.18
C LEU A 182 -8.87 11.67 -11.95
N GLU A 183 -9.97 12.41 -12.07
CA GLU A 183 -10.61 13.05 -10.91
C GLU A 183 -11.06 12.02 -9.87
N ASP A 184 -11.63 10.89 -10.31
CA ASP A 184 -12.04 9.82 -9.41
C ASP A 184 -10.83 9.13 -8.76
N VAL A 185 -9.69 9.03 -9.46
CA VAL A 185 -8.42 8.63 -8.84
C VAL A 185 -8.01 9.62 -7.76
N LEU A 186 -8.13 10.93 -7.97
CA LEU A 186 -7.82 11.91 -6.92
C LEU A 186 -8.83 11.94 -5.80
N LYS A 187 -10.12 11.78 -6.07
CA LYS A 187 -11.14 11.65 -5.04
C LYS A 187 -10.90 10.40 -4.24
N PHE A 188 -10.58 9.27 -4.89
CA PHE A 188 -10.18 8.05 -4.21
C PHE A 188 -8.91 8.29 -3.41
N VAL A 189 -7.87 8.92 -3.95
CA VAL A 189 -6.64 9.23 -3.19
C VAL A 189 -6.93 10.20 -2.04
N LYS A 190 -7.78 11.21 -2.23
CA LYS A 190 -8.13 12.22 -1.21
C LYS A 190 -9.03 11.64 -0.13
N SER A 191 -10.06 10.90 -0.51
CA SER A 191 -10.87 10.08 0.40
C SER A 191 -10.03 8.96 0.99
N ASN A 192 -8.96 8.50 0.35
CA ASN A 192 -7.97 7.60 0.93
C ASN A 192 -6.77 8.37 1.53
N THR A 193 -6.87 9.67 1.74
CA THR A 193 -5.95 10.42 2.60
C THR A 193 -6.73 11.05 3.76
N GLU A 194 -8.05 11.20 3.61
CA GLU A 194 -9.00 11.66 4.62
C GLU A 194 -9.80 10.50 5.25
N ILE A 195 -9.96 9.36 4.56
CA ILE A 195 -10.56 8.07 4.98
C ILE A 195 -9.58 6.90 4.69
N SER A 196 -8.33 7.16 4.29
CA SER A 196 -7.27 6.15 4.43
C SER A 196 -5.98 6.79 4.96
N GLY A 197 -5.34 6.22 5.98
CA GLY A 197 -5.24 4.78 6.19
C GLY A 197 -4.11 4.21 5.32
N ILE A 198 -2.99 4.93 5.24
CA ILE A 198 -1.72 4.25 5.47
C ILE A 198 -1.89 3.67 6.87
N PRO A 199 -1.92 2.34 7.07
CA PRO A 199 -2.02 1.82 8.42
C PRO A 199 -0.75 2.26 9.13
N ASP A 200 -0.85 3.31 9.93
CA ASP A 200 0.11 3.47 10.98
C ASP A 200 -0.36 2.50 12.04
N TYR A 201 0.08 1.25 11.91
CA TYR A 201 -0.35 0.14 12.75
C TYR A 201 -0.22 0.45 14.24
N LEU A 202 0.60 1.44 14.61
CA LEU A 202 0.77 1.95 15.96
C LEU A 202 -0.28 3.00 16.34
N GLU A 203 -0.57 3.97 15.47
CA GLU A 203 -1.61 4.99 15.71
C GLU A 203 -3.02 4.39 15.62
N ASP A 204 -3.22 3.44 14.71
CA ASP A 204 -4.50 2.78 14.45
C ASP A 204 -4.81 1.63 15.45
N LEU A 205 -3.96 1.38 16.45
CA LEU A 205 -4.27 0.38 17.47
C LEU A 205 -5.62 0.65 18.14
N PRO A 206 -6.43 -0.39 18.42
CA PRO A 206 -7.64 -0.23 19.23
C PRO A 206 -7.28 0.33 20.62
N GLU A 207 -8.24 0.94 21.33
CA GLU A 207 -7.98 1.48 22.68
C GLU A 207 -7.44 0.40 23.63
N GLU A 208 -7.94 -0.82 23.49
CA GLU A 208 -7.50 -1.99 24.23
C GLU A 208 -7.27 -3.19 23.31
N ILE A 209 -6.31 -4.04 23.66
CA ILE A 209 -6.00 -5.29 22.95
C ILE A 209 -6.31 -6.47 23.85
N ALA A 210 -7.04 -7.45 23.32
CA ALA A 210 -7.24 -8.76 23.94
C ALA A 210 -6.02 -9.67 23.67
N ILE A 211 -5.46 -10.27 24.70
CA ILE A 211 -4.27 -11.14 24.62
C ILE A 211 -4.61 -12.48 25.26
N SER A 212 -4.36 -13.58 24.55
CA SER A 212 -4.48 -14.93 25.11
C SER A 212 -3.44 -15.15 26.21
N GLU A 213 -3.85 -15.70 27.35
CA GLU A 213 -2.94 -16.09 28.45
C GLU A 213 -1.83 -17.03 27.98
N GLU A 214 -2.15 -17.91 27.01
CA GLU A 214 -1.21 -18.90 26.50
C GLU A 214 0.03 -18.24 25.87
N LEU A 215 -0.10 -17.02 25.33
CA LEU A 215 1.03 -16.24 24.82
C LEU A 215 2.06 -15.90 25.90
N LEU A 216 1.62 -15.71 27.16
CA LEU A 216 2.48 -15.41 28.31
C LEU A 216 3.03 -16.66 28.99
N VAL A 217 2.21 -17.71 29.10
CA VAL A 217 2.54 -18.90 29.90
C VAL A 217 3.34 -19.92 29.10
N ASN A 218 3.04 -20.10 27.82
CA ASN A 218 3.73 -21.08 27.01
C ASN A 218 5.14 -20.60 26.64
N LYS A 219 6.14 -21.38 27.04
CA LYS A 219 7.56 -21.11 26.77
C LYS A 219 7.89 -20.94 25.28
N LYS A 220 7.01 -21.32 24.35
CA LYS A 220 7.20 -21.17 22.90
C LYS A 220 7.05 -19.71 22.45
N TYR A 221 6.18 -18.91 23.08
CA TYR A 221 5.75 -17.61 22.58
C TYR A 221 6.51 -16.44 23.23
N PHE A 222 5.84 -15.59 24.01
CA PHE A 222 6.43 -14.35 24.52
C PHE A 222 7.59 -14.62 25.48
N SER A 223 7.52 -15.65 26.32
CA SER A 223 8.64 -16.03 27.20
C SER A 223 9.93 -16.29 26.41
N ARG A 224 9.83 -16.94 25.24
CA ARG A 224 10.97 -17.17 24.35
C ARG A 224 11.47 -15.89 23.72
N MET A 225 10.59 -15.00 23.28
CA MET A 225 10.97 -13.71 22.71
C MET A 225 11.69 -12.84 23.74
N VAL A 226 11.18 -12.79 24.98
CA VAL A 226 11.79 -12.06 26.09
C VAL A 226 13.18 -12.62 26.42
N THR A 227 13.29 -13.94 26.54
CA THR A 227 14.58 -14.60 26.82
C THR A 227 15.58 -14.44 25.67
N GLY A 228 15.10 -14.44 24.42
CA GLY A 228 15.89 -14.25 23.21
C GLY A 228 16.17 -12.79 22.83
N GLN A 229 15.60 -11.83 23.56
CA GLN A 229 15.66 -10.38 23.26
C GLN A 229 15.11 -10.01 21.87
N ASP A 230 13.98 -10.62 21.50
CA ASP A 230 13.37 -10.51 20.17
C ASP A 230 12.33 -9.39 20.08
N GLU A 231 12.70 -8.21 20.54
CA GLU A 231 11.79 -7.06 20.73
C GLU A 231 11.02 -6.68 19.46
N ARG A 232 11.69 -6.58 18.30
CA ARG A 232 10.99 -6.26 17.04
C ARG A 232 10.00 -7.33 16.60
N VAL A 233 10.28 -8.61 16.92
CA VAL A 233 9.38 -9.71 16.57
C VAL A 233 8.15 -9.67 17.47
N PHE A 234 8.38 -9.39 18.75
CA PHE A 234 7.35 -9.20 19.76
C PHE A 234 6.42 -8.04 19.40
N ASP A 235 6.98 -6.86 19.10
CA ASP A 235 6.22 -5.67 18.72
C ASP A 235 5.45 -5.87 17.41
N LEU A 236 6.06 -6.53 16.41
CA LEU A 236 5.38 -6.86 15.17
C LEU A 236 4.13 -7.72 15.42
N TYR A 237 4.22 -8.70 16.31
CA TYR A 237 3.06 -9.53 16.61
C TYR A 237 1.94 -8.73 17.30
N LEU A 238 2.29 -7.84 18.25
CA LEU A 238 1.28 -6.98 18.89
C LEU A 238 0.58 -6.05 17.89
N LEU A 239 1.33 -5.46 16.94
CA LEU A 239 0.75 -4.63 15.87
C LEU A 239 -0.20 -5.44 14.98
N LEU A 240 0.21 -6.66 14.58
CA LEU A 240 -0.64 -7.54 13.77
C LEU A 240 -1.90 -7.97 14.54
N LEU A 241 -1.77 -8.29 15.83
CA LEU A 241 -2.89 -8.67 16.70
C LEU A 241 -3.87 -7.52 16.90
N GLY A 242 -3.37 -6.31 17.18
CA GLY A 242 -4.20 -5.11 17.31
C GLY A 242 -4.93 -4.78 16.01
N TYR A 243 -4.24 -4.85 14.87
CA TYR A 243 -4.86 -4.63 13.56
C TYR A 243 -5.95 -5.68 13.24
N SER A 244 -5.70 -6.95 13.57
CA SER A 244 -6.69 -8.03 13.44
C SER A 244 -7.96 -7.74 14.25
N GLN A 245 -7.82 -7.25 15.48
CA GLN A 245 -8.96 -6.92 16.35
C GLN A 245 -9.70 -5.67 15.88
N LEU A 246 -8.98 -4.64 15.44
CA LEU A 246 -9.56 -3.42 14.86
C LEU A 246 -10.43 -3.74 13.64
N THR A 247 -9.92 -4.61 12.76
CA THR A 247 -10.60 -4.96 11.51
C THR A 247 -11.57 -6.13 11.65
N SER A 248 -11.54 -6.84 12.77
CA SER A 248 -12.26 -8.11 12.98
C SER A 248 -11.91 -9.20 11.95
N GLU A 249 -10.70 -9.15 11.40
CA GLU A 249 -10.21 -10.09 10.38
C GLU A 249 -8.97 -10.84 10.88
N SER A 250 -8.93 -12.16 10.68
CA SER A 250 -7.79 -13.01 11.09
C SER A 250 -6.73 -13.16 9.98
N GLU A 251 -7.05 -12.73 8.76
CA GLU A 251 -6.17 -12.78 7.60
C GLU A 251 -6.29 -11.49 6.78
N PHE A 252 -5.15 -10.90 6.42
CA PHE A 252 -5.10 -9.58 5.79
C PHE A 252 -3.78 -9.33 5.07
N PHE A 253 -3.80 -8.35 4.16
CA PHE A 253 -2.58 -7.82 3.56
C PHE A 253 -1.95 -6.77 4.46
N ILE A 254 -0.63 -6.78 4.56
CA ILE A 254 0.16 -5.76 5.23
C ILE A 254 1.05 -5.01 4.25
N ASN A 255 1.03 -3.69 4.34
CA ASN A 255 2.08 -2.85 3.78
C ASN A 255 3.34 -2.95 4.66
N MET A 256 4.46 -3.36 4.07
CA MET A 256 5.69 -3.62 4.84
C MET A 256 6.50 -2.38 5.18
N GLU A 257 6.26 -1.26 4.51
CA GLU A 257 6.94 0.00 4.79
C GLU A 257 6.30 0.66 5.99
N ASP A 258 4.98 0.75 5.96
CA ASP A 258 4.19 1.36 7.02
C ASP A 258 4.39 0.54 8.31
N MET A 259 4.37 -0.79 8.20
CA MET A 259 4.70 -1.67 9.33
C MET A 259 6.13 -1.44 9.83
N ALA A 260 7.09 -1.14 8.95
CA ALA A 260 8.45 -0.85 9.37
C ALA A 260 8.52 0.46 10.18
N LEU A 261 7.81 1.49 9.73
CA LEU A 261 7.76 2.78 10.41
C LEU A 261 7.04 2.68 11.76
N SER A 262 5.91 1.95 11.82
CA SER A 262 5.20 1.67 13.09
C SER A 262 6.04 0.82 14.07
N LEU A 263 7.04 0.08 13.58
CA LEU A 263 8.05 -0.61 14.40
C LEU A 263 9.23 0.28 14.82
N GLY A 264 9.16 1.59 14.54
CA GLY A 264 10.22 2.54 14.87
C GLY A 264 11.48 2.45 14.01
N LEU A 265 11.42 1.80 12.83
CA LEU A 265 12.56 1.80 11.92
C LEU A 265 12.77 3.19 11.32
N PRO A 266 14.02 3.65 11.12
CA PRO A 266 14.27 5.01 10.66
C PRO A 266 13.71 5.27 9.27
N SER A 267 12.93 6.33 9.12
CA SER A 267 12.35 6.75 7.84
C SER A 267 13.40 7.09 6.79
N ALA A 268 14.64 7.38 7.20
CA ALA A 268 15.79 7.59 6.31
C ALA A 268 16.32 6.29 5.65
N TRP A 269 15.88 5.11 6.10
CA TRP A 269 16.29 3.84 5.49
C TRP A 269 15.58 3.64 4.16
N SER A 270 16.27 2.99 3.21
CA SER A 270 15.65 2.67 1.93
C SER A 270 14.48 1.69 2.10
N TYR A 271 13.50 1.81 1.21
CA TYR A 271 12.37 0.88 1.10
C TYR A 271 12.78 -0.60 1.20
N THR A 272 13.81 -0.99 0.44
CA THR A 272 14.33 -2.37 0.48
C THR A 272 14.90 -2.75 1.84
N ALA A 273 15.56 -1.82 2.54
CA ALA A 273 16.11 -2.08 3.87
C ALA A 273 14.98 -2.24 4.91
N LEU A 274 13.97 -1.36 4.88
CA LEU A 274 12.77 -1.44 5.71
C LEU A 274 12.06 -2.80 5.53
N ARG A 275 11.70 -3.14 4.28
CA ARG A 275 11.08 -4.43 3.93
C ARG A 275 11.92 -5.61 4.38
N ARG A 276 13.23 -5.56 4.20
CA ARG A 276 14.12 -6.66 4.60
C ARG A 276 14.04 -6.92 6.10
N GLN A 277 13.91 -5.88 6.93
CA GLN A 277 13.74 -6.08 8.38
C GLN A 277 12.38 -6.70 8.70
N VAL A 278 11.29 -6.18 8.11
CA VAL A 278 9.94 -6.72 8.35
C VAL A 278 9.83 -8.18 7.88
N ILE A 279 10.37 -8.50 6.70
CA ILE A 279 10.44 -9.90 6.20
C ILE A 279 11.20 -10.81 7.17
N ARG A 280 12.31 -10.34 7.76
CA ARG A 280 13.05 -11.12 8.76
C ARG A 280 12.19 -11.39 9.99
N SER A 281 11.49 -10.38 10.51
CA SER A 281 10.61 -10.54 11.67
C SER A 281 9.41 -11.45 11.37
N LEU A 282 8.76 -11.31 10.21
CA LEU A 282 7.65 -12.19 9.77
C LEU A 282 8.10 -13.64 9.63
N LYS A 283 9.28 -13.88 9.05
CA LYS A 283 9.85 -15.23 8.96
C LYS A 283 10.06 -15.85 10.34
N ARG A 284 10.44 -15.04 11.33
CA ARG A 284 10.60 -15.48 12.72
C ARG A 284 9.25 -15.78 13.38
N LEU A 285 8.25 -14.90 13.24
CA LEU A 285 6.88 -15.17 13.71
C LEU A 285 6.32 -16.47 13.15
N ARG A 286 6.56 -16.74 11.87
CA ARG A 286 6.20 -18.02 11.26
C ARG A 286 7.00 -19.18 11.84
N ASN A 287 8.32 -19.06 11.96
CA ASN A 287 9.18 -20.09 12.53
C ASN A 287 10.36 -19.44 13.29
N PRO A 288 10.53 -19.67 14.60
CA PRO A 288 10.03 -20.84 15.34
C PRO A 288 8.78 -20.63 16.21
N TYR A 289 8.11 -19.47 16.13
CA TYR A 289 6.98 -19.19 17.03
C TYR A 289 5.64 -19.79 16.55
N ASP A 290 5.49 -20.06 15.23
CA ASP A 290 4.25 -20.54 14.61
C ASP A 290 3.01 -19.67 14.94
N LEU A 291 3.23 -18.36 15.10
CA LEU A 291 2.18 -17.38 15.44
C LEU A 291 1.43 -16.86 14.21
N ILE A 292 1.99 -17.05 13.01
CA ILE A 292 1.40 -16.63 11.75
C ILE A 292 1.70 -17.63 10.63
N SER A 293 0.86 -17.65 9.59
CA SER A 293 1.28 -18.01 8.23
C SER A 293 1.50 -16.75 7.40
N VAL A 294 2.38 -16.83 6.39
CA VAL A 294 2.77 -15.66 5.60
C VAL A 294 3.13 -16.04 4.16
N ASP A 295 2.53 -15.33 3.20
CA ASP A 295 2.77 -15.46 1.77
C ASP A 295 3.44 -14.21 1.20
N PHE A 296 4.69 -14.38 0.79
CA PHE A 296 5.49 -13.31 0.21
C PHE A 296 5.23 -13.19 -1.30
N LEU A 297 4.36 -12.27 -1.69
CA LEU A 297 4.12 -11.96 -3.11
C LEU A 297 5.21 -11.02 -3.64
N HIS A 298 5.86 -11.40 -4.74
CA HIS A 298 6.93 -10.59 -5.35
C HIS A 298 6.44 -9.17 -5.69
N GLY A 299 7.07 -8.17 -5.07
CA GLY A 299 6.80 -6.74 -5.33
C GLY A 299 5.47 -6.19 -4.80
N LYS A 300 4.73 -6.95 -3.98
CA LYS A 300 3.41 -6.56 -3.43
C LYS A 300 3.39 -6.56 -1.89
N ASP A 301 2.25 -6.17 -1.34
CA ASP A 301 1.91 -6.34 0.08
C ASP A 301 1.96 -7.83 0.45
N VAL A 302 2.28 -8.09 1.71
CA VAL A 302 2.43 -9.46 2.22
C VAL A 302 1.09 -9.91 2.79
N PHE A 303 0.65 -11.11 2.42
CA PHE A 303 -0.55 -11.69 3.02
C PHE A 303 -0.16 -12.44 4.29
N VAL A 304 -0.81 -12.10 5.40
CA VAL A 304 -0.57 -12.66 6.73
C VAL A 304 -1.87 -13.24 7.26
N LYS A 305 -1.79 -14.39 7.92
CA LYS A 305 -2.87 -14.97 8.70
C LYS A 305 -2.38 -15.30 10.09
N LEU A 306 -3.10 -14.82 11.11
CA LEU A 306 -2.77 -15.12 12.51
C LEU A 306 -3.15 -16.57 12.84
N THR A 307 -2.31 -17.23 13.62
CA THR A 307 -2.63 -18.52 14.21
C THR A 307 -3.59 -18.30 15.37
N ASP A 308 -4.68 -19.07 15.43
CA ASP A 308 -5.59 -19.08 16.58
C ASP A 308 -4.88 -19.69 17.79
N ILE A 309 -4.77 -18.92 18.87
CA ILE A 309 -4.09 -19.32 20.11
C ILE A 309 -5.16 -19.63 21.16
N PRO A 310 -5.28 -20.89 21.61
CA PRO A 310 -6.32 -21.29 22.55
C PRO A 310 -6.14 -20.64 23.92
N GLY A 311 -7.20 -20.64 24.71
CA GLY A 311 -7.19 -20.20 26.10
C GLY A 311 -7.95 -18.91 26.35
N ASP A 312 -8.11 -18.58 27.63
CA ASP A 312 -8.77 -17.35 28.05
C ASP A 312 -7.94 -16.14 27.66
N SER A 313 -8.63 -15.06 27.30
CA SER A 313 -8.01 -13.77 26.96
C SER A 313 -8.25 -12.76 28.07
N PHE A 314 -7.26 -11.90 28.28
CA PHE A 314 -7.36 -10.71 29.14
C PHE A 314 -7.12 -9.46 28.28
N VAL A 315 -7.60 -8.32 28.77
CA VAL A 315 -7.55 -7.06 28.02
C VAL A 315 -6.53 -6.12 28.67
N ILE A 316 -5.81 -5.37 27.86
CA ILE A 316 -4.84 -4.37 28.29
C ILE A 316 -4.93 -3.12 27.40
N PRO A 317 -4.87 -1.89 27.95
CA PRO A 317 -4.82 -0.67 27.14
C PRO A 317 -3.60 -0.67 26.23
N SER A 318 -3.80 -0.43 24.94
CA SER A 318 -2.73 -0.51 23.93
C SER A 318 -1.55 0.40 24.24
N GLU A 319 -1.85 1.63 24.70
CA GLU A 319 -0.85 2.63 25.08
C GLU A 319 0.06 2.21 26.25
N SER A 320 -0.38 1.23 27.05
CA SER A 320 0.42 0.69 28.16
C SER A 320 1.56 -0.19 27.68
N ILE A 321 1.46 -0.77 26.48
CA ILE A 321 2.47 -1.70 25.92
C ILE A 321 3.09 -1.21 24.62
N MET A 322 2.40 -0.34 23.88
CA MET A 322 2.85 0.24 22.61
C MET A 322 2.61 1.75 22.67
N LYS A 323 3.68 2.55 22.82
CA LYS A 323 3.56 4.00 22.95
C LYS A 323 3.62 4.69 21.60
N ARG A 324 2.72 5.66 21.40
CA ARG A 324 2.73 6.58 20.24
C ARG A 324 3.83 7.64 20.36
N GLN A 325 4.09 8.13 21.58
CA GLN A 325 5.11 9.14 21.86
C GLN A 325 5.81 8.88 23.20
N GLY A 326 7.08 9.28 23.31
CA GLY A 326 7.90 9.15 24.52
C GLY A 326 8.94 8.04 24.44
N ALA A 327 9.60 7.73 25.56
CA ALA A 327 10.63 6.70 25.60
C ALA A 327 10.03 5.30 25.41
N ASP A 328 10.64 4.53 24.51
CA ASP A 328 10.30 3.13 24.23
C ASP A 328 10.28 2.30 25.51
N LEU A 329 9.23 1.50 25.64
CA LEU A 329 9.12 0.50 26.70
C LEU A 329 10.02 -0.68 26.33
N THR A 330 10.84 -1.12 27.29
CA THR A 330 11.66 -2.30 27.08
C THR A 330 10.79 -3.54 26.92
N LEU A 331 11.20 -4.50 26.08
CA LEU A 331 10.53 -5.80 25.93
C LEU A 331 10.13 -6.46 27.26
N ARG A 332 11.05 -6.49 28.24
CA ARG A 332 10.80 -7.10 29.55
C ARG A 332 9.73 -6.35 30.36
N LEU A 333 9.64 -5.03 30.19
CA LEU A 333 8.62 -4.23 30.86
C LEU A 333 7.26 -4.42 30.20
N LYS A 334 7.18 -4.43 28.86
CA LYS A 334 5.94 -4.78 28.14
C LYS A 334 5.41 -6.14 28.61
N PHE A 335 6.30 -7.13 28.73
CA PHE A 335 6.00 -8.45 29.27
C PHE A 335 5.42 -8.41 30.70
N LEU A 336 6.06 -7.67 31.60
CA LEU A 336 5.58 -7.51 32.98
C LEU A 336 4.21 -6.83 33.06
N LEU A 337 3.95 -5.81 32.24
CA LEU A 337 2.68 -5.10 32.21
C LEU A 337 1.52 -5.99 31.75
N MET A 338 1.75 -6.89 30.78
CA MET A 338 0.74 -7.88 30.41
C MET A 338 0.53 -8.94 31.50
N ILE A 339 1.59 -9.36 32.20
CA ILE A 339 1.45 -10.23 33.37
C ILE A 339 0.58 -9.52 34.41
N GLU A 340 0.87 -8.26 34.74
CA GLU A 340 0.09 -7.48 35.70
C GLU A 340 -1.39 -7.36 35.26
N ALA A 341 -1.67 -7.12 33.98
CA ALA A 341 -3.03 -7.10 33.45
C ALA A 341 -3.76 -8.45 33.59
N LEU A 342 -3.06 -9.58 33.37
CA LEU A 342 -3.59 -10.93 33.60
C LEU A 342 -3.91 -11.18 35.08
N PHE A 343 -3.09 -10.71 36.02
CA PHE A 343 -3.39 -10.83 37.45
C PHE A 343 -4.61 -9.96 37.83
N LYS A 344 -4.65 -8.72 37.34
CA LYS A 344 -5.78 -7.80 37.57
C LYS A 344 -7.09 -8.35 37.03
N SER A 345 -7.10 -9.00 35.86
CA SER A 345 -8.32 -9.61 35.31
C SER A 345 -8.88 -10.74 36.18
N ARG A 346 -8.08 -11.29 37.09
CA ARG A 346 -8.45 -12.32 38.08
C ARG A 346 -8.72 -11.78 39.49
N GLY A 347 -8.57 -10.46 39.68
CA GLY A 347 -8.65 -9.85 41.01
C GLY A 347 -7.46 -10.19 41.92
N GLU A 348 -6.33 -10.57 41.33
CA GLU A 348 -5.10 -10.89 42.05
C GLU A 348 -4.09 -9.72 41.96
N ASP A 349 -3.25 -9.56 42.98
CA ASP A 349 -2.17 -8.55 42.99
C ASP A 349 -0.81 -9.21 42.75
N ILE A 350 -0.15 -8.82 41.66
CA ILE A 350 1.19 -9.29 41.28
C ILE A 350 2.24 -9.01 42.37
N SER A 351 2.05 -7.96 43.17
CA SER A 351 2.98 -7.57 44.24
C SER A 351 3.08 -8.60 45.37
N SER A 352 2.05 -9.46 45.51
CA SER A 352 1.98 -10.53 46.50
C SER A 352 2.80 -11.78 46.16
N ILE A 353 3.37 -11.84 44.95
CA ILE A 353 4.02 -13.05 44.42
C ILE A 353 5.53 -12.85 44.38
N ALA A 354 6.26 -13.86 44.86
CA ALA A 354 7.72 -13.85 44.78
C ALA A 354 8.19 -13.81 43.32
N LYS A 355 9.23 -13.01 43.04
CA LYS A 355 9.77 -12.86 41.68
C LYS A 355 10.27 -14.18 41.09
N SER A 356 10.83 -15.04 41.93
CA SER A 356 11.22 -16.41 41.56
C SER A 356 10.05 -17.25 41.07
N ASP A 357 8.86 -17.06 41.64
CA ASP A 357 7.66 -17.81 41.29
C ASP A 357 7.01 -17.26 40.02
N LEU A 358 7.00 -15.93 39.83
CA LEU A 358 6.65 -15.30 38.55
C LEU A 358 7.57 -15.79 37.43
N ALA A 359 8.88 -15.81 37.67
CA ALA A 359 9.88 -16.27 36.70
C ALA A 359 9.64 -17.72 36.26
N LYS A 360 9.38 -18.62 37.23
CA LYS A 360 9.02 -20.01 36.95
C LYS A 360 7.71 -20.13 36.17
N ARG A 361 6.66 -19.41 36.61
CA ARG A 361 5.32 -19.46 36.00
C ARG A 361 5.31 -19.00 34.55
N PHE A 362 6.06 -17.94 34.23
CA PHE A 362 6.11 -17.34 32.90
C PHE A 362 7.34 -17.72 32.08
N ASN A 363 8.08 -18.76 32.51
CA ASN A 363 9.21 -19.35 31.78
C ASN A 363 10.31 -18.34 31.39
N VAL A 364 10.66 -17.43 32.30
CA VAL A 364 11.75 -16.44 32.14
C VAL A 364 12.71 -16.46 33.32
N ASN A 365 13.86 -15.79 33.20
CA ASN A 365 14.81 -15.68 34.31
C ASN A 365 14.30 -14.73 35.40
N GLU A 366 14.63 -15.00 36.66
CA GLU A 366 14.28 -14.13 37.79
C GLU A 366 14.90 -12.72 37.64
N SER A 367 16.11 -12.63 37.09
CA SER A 367 16.74 -11.34 36.77
C SER A 367 15.92 -10.52 35.78
N THR A 368 15.27 -11.15 34.80
CA THR A 368 14.40 -10.47 33.83
C THR A 368 13.19 -9.84 34.51
N ILE A 369 12.52 -10.56 35.41
CA ILE A 369 11.41 -10.04 36.22
C ILE A 369 11.91 -8.89 37.11
N GLN A 370 13.04 -9.08 37.79
CA GLN A 370 13.63 -8.07 38.66
C GLN A 370 13.99 -6.78 37.91
N GLU A 371 14.57 -6.88 36.72
CA GLU A 371 14.87 -5.72 35.86
C GLU A 371 13.60 -5.03 35.35
N ALA A 372 12.58 -5.80 34.97
CA ALA A 372 11.30 -5.24 34.53
C ALA A 372 10.63 -4.40 35.64
N PHE A 373 10.64 -4.88 36.89
CA PHE A 373 10.17 -4.10 38.04
C PHE A 373 11.01 -2.83 38.28
N ASN A 374 12.32 -2.88 38.00
CA ASN A 374 13.18 -1.71 38.11
C ASN A 374 12.86 -0.67 37.02
N ASP A 375 12.57 -1.13 35.79
CA ASP A 375 12.14 -0.25 34.70
C ASP A 375 10.78 0.41 35.00
N LEU A 376 9.83 -0.35 35.56
CA LEU A 376 8.53 0.18 35.99
C LEU A 376 8.70 1.32 37.00
N LYS A 377 9.51 1.11 38.05
CA LYS A 377 9.81 2.13 39.06
C LYS A 377 10.46 3.38 38.47
N LYS A 378 11.30 3.25 37.44
CA LYS A 378 11.91 4.41 36.77
C LYS A 378 10.86 5.25 36.03
N ILE A 379 9.91 4.60 35.37
CA ILE A 379 8.83 5.29 34.65
C ILE A 379 7.89 5.99 35.63
N GLU A 380 7.50 5.32 36.71
CA GLU A 380 6.63 5.90 37.75
C GLU A 380 7.25 7.13 38.42
N ARG A 381 8.57 7.11 38.65
CA ARG A 381 9.31 8.27 39.21
C ARG A 381 9.44 9.45 38.26
N ASN A 382 9.34 9.21 36.95
CA ASN A 382 9.50 10.21 35.90
C ASN A 382 8.15 10.68 35.33
N ARG A 383 7.02 10.26 35.91
CA ARG A 383 5.72 10.85 35.60
C ARG A 383 5.65 12.25 36.25
N PRO A 384 5.35 13.30 35.46
CA PRO A 384 5.29 14.67 35.96
C PRO A 384 4.20 14.89 37.01
#